data_AF-A0A822AYY9-F1
#
_entry.id   AF-A0A822AYY9-F1
#
_cell.length_a   1.000
_cell.length_b   1.000
_cell.length_c   1.000
_cell.angle_alpha   90.00
_cell.angle_beta   90.00
_cell.angle_gamma   90.00
#
_symmetry.space_group_name_H-M   'P 1'
#
loop_
_entity.id
_entity.type
_entity.pdbx_description
1 polymer ?
#
loop_
_entity_poly.entity_id
_entity_poly.type
_entity_poly.pdbx_seq_one_letter_code
_entity_poly.pdbx_strand_id
1 'polypeptide(L)'
;STLSNGVYACACPPGYTGSRCESFVTNYCLPQPCLNNGVCTSAALTFECRCSNPFRGKRCEEVTSVYSPCDSNPCKNAGTCTASGSIYTCTCAPGYTGNTCETSIRPAVCELNCSPGYCFANAAGSS
;
A
#
# COMPACT_ATOMS: atom_id res chain seq x y z
N SER A 1 -3.28 25.77 -45.21
CA SER A 1 -1.87 26.16 -45.18
C SER A 1 -1.05 24.97 -45.64
N THR A 2 -0.39 25.08 -46.78
CA THR A 2 0.45 24.03 -47.38
C THR A 2 1.71 23.82 -46.55
N LEU A 3 2.01 22.58 -46.15
CA LEU A 3 3.31 22.20 -45.59
C LEU A 3 4.05 21.31 -46.60
N SER A 4 5.20 21.83 -47.03
CA SER A 4 6.25 21.20 -47.83
C SER A 4 6.86 20.00 -47.11
N ASN A 5 7.31 18.98 -47.88
CA ASN A 5 7.83 17.66 -47.45
C ASN A 5 6.78 16.67 -46.90
N GLY A 6 5.86 16.26 -47.79
CA GLY A 6 4.58 15.57 -47.55
C GLY A 6 4.54 14.36 -46.62
N VAL A 7 4.66 14.59 -45.33
CA VAL A 7 3.99 13.81 -44.28
C VAL A 7 2.89 14.70 -43.73
N TYR A 8 1.65 14.49 -44.14
CA TYR A 8 0.50 15.14 -43.52
C TYR A 8 -0.04 14.24 -42.40
N ALA A 9 -0.39 14.82 -41.26
CA ALA A 9 -1.02 14.11 -40.15
C ALA A 9 -2.36 14.78 -39.83
N CYS A 10 -3.42 14.00 -39.72
CA CYS A 10 -4.74 14.48 -39.33
C CYS A 10 -4.90 14.42 -37.81
N ALA A 11 -5.38 15.52 -37.21
CA ALA A 11 -5.87 15.52 -35.83
C ALA A 11 -7.33 15.07 -35.83
N CYS A 12 -7.61 13.89 -35.31
CA CYS A 12 -8.96 13.32 -35.35
C CYS A 12 -9.86 13.86 -34.23
N PRO A 13 -11.15 14.10 -34.53
CA PRO A 13 -12.13 14.41 -33.49
C PRO A 13 -12.30 13.22 -32.52
N PRO A 14 -12.84 13.45 -31.31
CA PRO A 14 -13.03 12.39 -30.32
C PRO A 14 -13.79 11.19 -30.88
N GLY A 15 -13.23 9.99 -30.70
CA GLY A 15 -13.81 8.74 -31.17
C GLY A 15 -13.41 8.31 -32.60
N TYR A 16 -12.61 9.11 -33.30
CA TYR A 16 -12.11 8.77 -34.64
C TYR A 16 -10.61 8.49 -34.65
N THR A 17 -10.18 7.64 -35.59
CA THR A 17 -8.80 7.21 -35.80
C THR A 17 -8.52 6.93 -37.29
N GLY A 18 -7.26 6.67 -37.64
CA GLY A 18 -6.80 6.49 -39.01
C GLY A 18 -6.00 7.70 -39.52
N SER A 19 -5.27 7.54 -40.63
CA SER A 19 -4.44 8.60 -41.20
C SER A 19 -5.27 9.77 -41.73
N ARG A 20 -6.57 9.54 -41.96
CA ARG A 20 -7.55 10.52 -42.43
C ARG A 20 -8.79 10.58 -41.54
N CYS A 21 -8.72 10.03 -40.32
CA CYS A 21 -9.83 9.98 -39.37
C CYS A 21 -11.08 9.26 -39.89
N GLU A 22 -10.88 8.26 -40.75
CA GLU A 22 -11.91 7.51 -41.45
C GLU A 22 -12.52 6.37 -40.63
N SER A 23 -11.89 6.00 -39.52
CA SER A 23 -12.29 4.87 -38.68
C SER A 23 -12.78 5.34 -37.32
N PHE A 24 -13.70 4.59 -36.72
CA PHE A 24 -14.14 4.82 -35.34
C PHE A 24 -13.33 3.96 -34.36
N VAL A 25 -13.03 4.50 -33.19
CA VAL A 25 -12.44 3.74 -32.10
C VAL A 25 -13.52 2.85 -31.48
N THR A 26 -13.42 1.54 -31.73
CA THR A 26 -14.38 0.54 -31.24
C THR A 26 -13.94 -0.12 -29.94
N ASN A 27 -12.64 -0.11 -29.63
CA ASN A 27 -12.08 -0.71 -28.43
C ASN A 27 -11.01 0.20 -27.82
N TYR A 28 -11.34 0.84 -26.71
CA TYR A 28 -10.45 1.73 -25.98
C TYR A 28 -9.49 0.97 -25.04
N CYS A 29 -9.62 -0.36 -24.97
CA CYS A 29 -8.69 -1.23 -24.26
C CYS A 29 -7.47 -1.62 -25.10
N LEU A 30 -7.30 -1.04 -26.30
CA LEU A 30 -6.15 -1.32 -27.16
C LEU A 30 -5.32 -0.05 -27.44
N PRO A 31 -3.99 -0.10 -27.22
CA PRO A 31 -3.25 -1.16 -26.51
C PRO A 31 -3.63 -1.18 -25.01
N GLN A 32 -3.48 -2.34 -24.35
CA GLN A 32 -3.93 -2.58 -22.96
C GLN A 32 -3.56 -1.42 -22.02
N PRO A 33 -4.52 -0.54 -21.65
CA PRO A 33 -4.20 0.69 -20.94
C PRO A 33 -4.02 0.47 -19.45
N CYS A 34 -4.69 -0.55 -18.90
CA CYS A 34 -4.64 -0.91 -17.48
C CYS A 34 -3.34 -1.65 -17.15
N LEU A 35 -2.61 -1.12 -16.18
CA LEU A 35 -1.38 -1.69 -15.63
C LEU A 35 -1.69 -2.71 -14.52
N ASN A 36 -0.66 -3.39 -14.04
CA ASN A 36 -0.72 -4.27 -12.85
C ASN A 36 -1.86 -5.30 -12.90
N ASN A 37 -2.08 -5.89 -14.08
CA ASN A 37 -3.14 -6.87 -14.34
C ASN A 37 -4.57 -6.33 -14.07
N GLY A 38 -4.77 -5.02 -14.18
CA GLY A 38 -6.10 -4.41 -14.15
C GLY A 38 -6.98 -4.89 -15.30
N VAL A 39 -8.26 -5.13 -15.02
CA VAL A 39 -9.23 -5.55 -16.04
C VAL A 39 -9.74 -4.33 -16.77
N CYS A 40 -9.53 -4.27 -18.09
CA CYS A 40 -10.02 -3.18 -18.92
C CYS A 40 -11.42 -3.43 -19.45
N THR A 41 -12.26 -2.40 -19.42
CA THR A 41 -13.55 -2.35 -20.10
C THR A 41 -13.63 -1.10 -20.96
N SER A 42 -14.08 -1.23 -22.21
CA SER A 42 -14.36 -0.07 -23.06
C SER A 42 -15.62 0.63 -22.54
N ALA A 43 -15.52 1.92 -22.26
CA ALA A 43 -16.58 2.71 -21.65
C ALA A 43 -16.76 4.03 -22.42
N ALA A 44 -17.85 4.15 -23.19
CA ALA A 44 -18.10 5.31 -24.04
C ALA A 44 -16.87 5.65 -24.93
N LEU A 45 -16.48 6.93 -25.01
CA LEU A 45 -15.28 7.40 -25.73
C LEU A 45 -13.99 7.25 -24.89
N THR A 46 -13.94 6.28 -23.97
CA THR A 46 -12.82 6.07 -23.06
C THR A 46 -12.70 4.61 -22.61
N PHE A 47 -11.76 4.35 -21.71
CA PHE A 47 -11.60 3.07 -21.04
C PHE A 47 -11.81 3.23 -19.54
N GLU A 48 -12.27 2.16 -18.90
CA GLU A 48 -12.34 2.04 -17.45
C GLU A 48 -11.50 0.83 -17.02
N CYS A 49 -10.63 1.06 -16.04
CA CYS A 49 -9.78 0.03 -15.46
C CYS A 49 -10.34 -0.38 -14.10
N ARG A 50 -10.70 -1.66 -13.96
CA ARG A 50 -10.99 -2.25 -12.66
C ARG A 50 -9.70 -2.79 -12.06
N CYS A 51 -9.21 -2.10 -11.04
CA CYS A 51 -7.95 -2.42 -10.38
C CYS A 51 -8.13 -3.54 -9.35
N SER A 52 -7.18 -4.47 -9.33
CA SER A 52 -7.03 -5.44 -8.25
C SER A 52 -6.28 -4.79 -7.10
N ASN A 53 -6.63 -5.12 -5.86
CA ASN A 53 -5.81 -4.72 -4.72
C ASN A 53 -4.37 -5.28 -4.90
N PRO A 54 -3.32 -4.53 -4.53
CA PRO A 54 -3.32 -3.24 -3.82
C PRO A 54 -3.33 -2.00 -4.74
N PHE A 55 -3.77 -2.08 -5.99
CA PHE A 55 -3.61 -1.01 -6.97
C PHE A 55 -4.82 -0.08 -7.12
N ARG A 56 -4.57 1.18 -7.47
CA ARG A 56 -5.57 2.22 -7.82
C ARG A 56 -4.97 3.18 -8.87
N GLY A 57 -5.68 4.25 -9.19
CA GLY A 57 -5.36 5.18 -10.27
C GLY A 57 -6.20 4.87 -11.51
N LYS A 58 -6.19 5.78 -12.49
CA LYS A 58 -7.00 5.63 -13.71
C LYS A 58 -6.58 4.40 -14.53
N ARG A 59 -5.31 4.02 -14.42
CA ARG A 59 -4.68 2.90 -15.11
C ARG A 59 -4.15 1.84 -14.14
N CYS A 60 -4.56 1.86 -12.87
CA CYS A 60 -4.04 0.97 -11.83
C CYS A 60 -2.53 1.13 -11.58
N GLU A 61 -2.01 2.35 -11.75
CA GLU A 61 -0.60 2.72 -11.65
C GLU A 61 -0.13 3.02 -10.21
N GLU A 62 -1.07 3.32 -9.31
CA GLU A 62 -0.80 3.65 -7.92
C GLU A 62 -0.94 2.41 -7.03
N VAL A 63 -0.15 2.31 -5.96
CA VAL A 63 -0.27 1.27 -4.94
C VAL A 63 -0.90 1.89 -3.69
N THR A 64 -2.12 1.48 -3.32
CA THR A 64 -2.90 2.06 -2.22
C THR A 64 -2.79 1.33 -0.90
N SER A 65 -2.47 0.04 -0.90
CA SER A 65 -2.30 -0.71 0.34
C SER A 65 -0.98 -1.45 0.31
N VAL A 66 0.05 -0.81 0.88
CA VAL A 66 1.06 -1.59 1.58
C VAL A 66 0.28 -2.27 2.70
N TYR A 67 0.11 -3.59 2.63
CA TYR A 67 -0.43 -4.38 3.74
C TYR A 67 0.27 -3.88 5.01
N SER A 68 -0.47 -3.31 5.97
CA SER A 68 0.19 -2.83 7.16
C SER A 68 0.68 -4.07 7.88
N PRO A 69 1.98 -4.18 8.18
CA PRO A 69 2.49 -5.35 8.88
C PRO A 69 1.86 -5.51 10.28
N CYS A 70 1.18 -4.47 10.79
CA CYS A 70 0.38 -4.52 12.01
C CYS A 70 -1.02 -5.12 11.87
N ASP A 71 -1.57 -5.30 10.66
CA ASP A 71 -2.95 -5.78 10.45
C ASP A 71 -3.15 -7.22 10.97
N SER A 72 -2.08 -8.01 11.03
CA SER A 72 -2.08 -9.35 11.60
C SER A 72 -2.02 -9.39 13.14
N ASN A 73 -1.98 -8.23 13.80
CA ASN A 73 -1.74 -8.08 15.24
C ASN A 73 -0.54 -8.91 15.72
N PRO A 74 0.68 -8.63 15.21
CA PRO A 74 1.85 -9.42 15.52
C PRO A 74 2.30 -9.27 16.99
N CYS A 75 2.09 -8.09 17.60
CA CYS A 75 2.48 -7.83 18.99
C CYS A 75 1.52 -8.50 19.98
N LYS A 76 2.04 -9.44 20.78
CA LYS A 76 1.30 -10.17 21.82
C LYS A 76 1.25 -9.39 23.12
N ASN A 77 0.49 -9.91 24.09
CA ASN A 77 0.47 -9.44 25.48
C ASN A 77 0.26 -7.92 25.62
N ALA A 78 -0.72 -7.37 24.89
CA ALA A 78 -1.04 -5.94 24.87
C ALA A 78 0.11 -5.02 24.40
N GLY A 79 1.06 -5.54 23.61
CA GLY A 79 2.06 -4.72 22.94
C GLY A 79 1.47 -3.84 21.83
N THR A 80 1.99 -2.63 21.69
CA THR A 80 1.57 -1.68 20.64
C THR A 80 2.37 -1.91 19.37
N CYS A 81 1.68 -2.13 18.24
CA CYS A 81 2.32 -2.28 16.94
C CYS A 81 2.45 -0.92 16.24
N THR A 82 3.64 -0.61 15.74
CA THR A 82 3.89 0.55 14.88
C THR A 82 4.41 0.08 13.53
N ALA A 83 3.72 0.46 12.44
CA ALA A 83 4.13 0.15 11.08
C ALA A 83 5.05 1.24 10.52
N SER A 84 6.08 0.83 9.78
CA SER A 84 6.96 1.70 9.00
C SER A 84 7.16 1.08 7.61
N GLY A 85 6.32 1.47 6.65
CA GLY A 85 6.27 0.82 5.34
C GLY A 85 5.90 -0.66 5.46
N SER A 86 6.76 -1.55 4.95
CA SER A 86 6.56 -3.01 4.97
C SER A 86 7.08 -3.70 6.25
N ILE A 87 7.67 -2.96 7.19
CA ILE A 87 8.18 -3.50 8.47
C ILE A 87 7.36 -2.98 9.66
N TYR A 88 7.34 -3.75 10.76
CA TYR A 88 6.71 -3.36 12.01
C TYR A 88 7.69 -3.39 13.17
N THR A 89 7.35 -2.66 14.23
CA THR A 89 8.04 -2.72 15.52
C THR A 89 6.99 -2.81 16.64
N CYS A 90 7.24 -3.68 17.61
CA CYS A 90 6.40 -3.82 18.80
C CYS A 90 6.98 -3.07 19.99
N THR A 91 6.16 -2.22 20.61
CA THR A 91 6.44 -1.66 21.93
C THR A 91 5.73 -2.51 22.97
N CYS A 92 6.49 -3.25 23.78
CA CYS A 92 5.93 -4.19 24.73
C CYS A 92 5.37 -3.51 25.97
N ALA A 93 4.25 -4.05 26.47
CA ALA A 93 3.70 -3.67 27.76
C ALA A 93 4.69 -4.03 28.89
N PRO A 94 4.63 -3.34 30.05
CA PRO A 94 5.47 -3.67 31.21
C PRO A 94 5.37 -5.16 31.58
N GLY A 95 6.52 -5.80 31.80
CA GLY A 95 6.58 -7.23 32.11
C GLY A 95 6.66 -8.16 30.88
N TYR A 96 6.82 -7.62 29.67
CA TYR A 96 7.01 -8.41 28.44
C TYR A 96 8.20 -7.93 27.61
N THR A 97 8.80 -8.84 26.85
CA THR A 97 9.94 -8.61 25.96
C THR A 97 9.90 -9.54 24.74
N GLY A 98 10.84 -9.37 23.83
CA GLY A 98 10.91 -10.06 22.54
C GLY A 98 10.37 -9.21 21.39
N ASN A 99 10.65 -9.63 20.15
CA ASN A 99 10.31 -8.87 18.95
C ASN A 99 8.79 -8.75 18.75
N THR A 100 8.02 -9.70 19.28
CA THR A 100 6.56 -9.72 19.25
C THR A 100 5.96 -9.67 20.66
N CYS A 101 6.73 -9.29 21.67
CA CYS A 101 6.31 -9.25 23.08
C CYS A 101 5.82 -10.61 23.61
N GLU A 102 6.34 -11.70 23.07
CA GLU A 102 5.96 -13.07 23.38
C GLU A 102 6.52 -13.58 24.72
N THR A 103 7.59 -12.96 25.22
CA THR A 103 8.30 -13.43 26.41
C THR A 103 7.85 -12.63 27.62
N SER A 104 7.32 -13.30 28.65
CA SER A 104 7.06 -12.64 29.94
C SER A 104 8.37 -12.46 30.69
N ILE A 105 8.65 -11.22 31.09
CA ILE A 105 9.68 -10.89 32.07
C ILE A 105 9.10 -11.26 33.44
N ARG A 106 9.21 -12.54 33.82
CA ARG A 106 9.15 -12.88 35.23
C ARG A 106 10.42 -12.32 35.86
N PRO A 107 10.35 -11.35 36.79
CA PRO A 107 11.50 -11.12 37.63
C PRO A 107 11.79 -12.45 38.34
N ALA A 108 13.01 -12.96 38.18
CA ALA A 108 13.42 -14.18 38.88
C ALA A 108 13.29 -14.03 40.41
N VAL A 109 13.16 -12.79 40.90
CA VAL A 109 13.06 -12.47 42.31
C VAL A 109 12.20 -11.21 42.50
N CYS A 110 11.01 -11.34 43.08
CA CYS A 110 10.36 -10.28 43.88
C CYS A 110 10.37 -10.77 45.34
N GLU A 111 11.54 -11.07 45.88
CA GLU A 111 11.68 -11.52 47.29
C GLU A 111 11.83 -10.36 48.27
N LEU A 112 11.73 -9.11 47.81
CA LEU A 112 11.78 -7.96 48.71
C LEU A 112 10.36 -7.46 48.99
N ASN A 113 9.92 -7.79 50.21
CA ASN A 113 8.69 -7.34 50.85
C ASN A 113 8.54 -5.81 50.77
N CYS A 114 7.92 -5.30 49.71
CA CYS A 114 7.44 -3.93 49.68
C CYS A 114 6.06 -3.90 50.34
N SER A 115 5.96 -3.22 51.49
CA SER A 115 4.69 -2.85 52.10
C SER A 115 4.86 -1.50 52.78
N PRO A 116 4.06 -0.47 52.42
CA PRO A 116 2.86 -0.52 51.57
C PRO A 116 3.10 -0.35 50.05
N GLY A 117 4.32 -0.57 49.53
CA GLY A 117 4.67 -0.33 48.11
C GLY A 117 4.54 -1.55 47.17
N TYR A 118 4.75 -1.34 45.87
CA TYR A 118 4.88 -2.41 44.86
C TYR A 118 6.18 -2.26 44.07
N CYS A 119 6.80 -3.38 43.70
CA CYS A 119 8.03 -3.39 42.89
C CYS A 119 7.72 -3.12 41.42
N PHE A 120 8.51 -2.25 40.79
CA PHE A 120 8.53 -2.05 39.34
C PHE A 120 9.95 -2.23 38.81
N ALA A 121 10.08 -2.72 37.58
CA ALA A 121 11.38 -2.79 36.93
C ALA A 121 11.89 -1.36 36.69
N ASN A 122 13.00 -0.98 37.32
CA ASN A 122 13.71 0.22 36.88
C ASN A 122 14.14 -0.05 35.43
N ALA A 123 13.62 0.73 34.49
CA ALA A 123 14.26 0.91 33.21
C ALA A 123 15.61 1.60 33.49
N ALA A 124 16.62 0.80 33.82
CA ALA A 124 17.99 1.27 33.95
C ALA A 124 18.50 1.61 32.55
N GLY A 125 18.16 2.82 32.11
CA GLY A 125 18.83 3.54 31.05
C GLY A 125 19.90 4.43 31.67
N SER A 126 21.13 4.21 31.19
CA SER A 126 22.28 5.12 31.12
C SER A 126 22.98 5.58 32.40
N SER A 127 24.09 4.90 32.70
CA SER A 127 25.43 5.53 32.72
C SER A 127 26.50 4.49 32.40
#